data_AF-A0A965J177-F1
#
_entry.id   AF-A0A965J177-F1
#
_cell.length_a   1.000
_cell.length_b   1.000
_cell.length_c   1.000
_cell.angle_alpha   90.00
_cell.angle_beta   90.00
_cell.angle_gamma   90.00
#
_symmetry.space_group_name_H-M   'P 1'
#
loop_
_entity.id
_entity.type
_entity.pdbx_description
1 polymer ?
#
loop_
_entity_poly.entity_id
_entity_poly.type
_entity_poly.pdbx_seq_one_letter_code
_entity_poly.pdbx_strand_id
1 'polypeptide(L)'
;MISSFIRYPFCRKKLEKDFYRHFCNLLVEGIKNLSISQRDLMQRFSVTNPELLDELYAKKQSVILISGHYGNWEWLITAQAALFQHKAFGIGMPLTSNFWNDKLNEKRSRFGMTVLNAKNYKAALKNCSQPFAVLTLGDQAPPSSEKAYWTNFLNQQSPVLLGTEFMANEFNAAVVYFSIIPVKRGYYNMTLTLVTENPRSCSFGYVTENHTRLLEHQIITLPSYWLWTHKRWKRSLPVNLETLRESQEKAFNERFRS
;
A
#
# COMPACT_ATOMS: atom_id res chain seq x y z
N MET A 1 11.09 -14.86 14.05
CA MET A 1 10.49 -14.69 12.71
C MET A 1 11.10 -13.52 11.96
N ILE A 2 11.36 -12.37 12.61
CA ILE A 2 11.90 -11.19 11.92
C ILE A 2 13.36 -11.37 11.47
N SER A 3 14.21 -11.96 12.33
CA SER A 3 15.65 -12.10 12.06
C SER A 3 16.01 -13.14 11.00
N SER A 4 15.11 -14.06 10.64
CA SER A 4 15.39 -15.07 9.62
C SER A 4 15.37 -14.52 8.20
N PHE A 5 14.77 -13.34 8.01
CA PHE A 5 14.56 -12.73 6.70
C PHE A 5 15.49 -11.54 6.43
N ILE A 6 16.10 -10.98 7.49
CA ILE A 6 16.97 -9.81 7.42
C ILE A 6 18.37 -10.22 7.90
N ARG A 7 19.33 -10.28 6.98
CA ARG A 7 20.74 -10.57 7.27
C ARG A 7 21.44 -9.31 7.82
N TYR A 8 21.12 -8.90 9.06
CA TYR A 8 21.75 -7.75 9.72
C TYR A 8 22.11 -8.06 11.18
N PRO A 9 23.02 -7.30 11.84
CA PRO A 9 23.57 -7.61 13.16
C PRO A 9 22.63 -7.20 14.31
N PHE A 10 21.32 -7.11 14.07
CA PHE A 10 20.38 -6.79 15.14
C PHE A 10 20.19 -8.00 16.06
N CYS A 11 20.32 -7.76 17.37
CA CYS A 11 19.91 -8.75 18.36
C CYS A 11 18.42 -9.06 18.16
N ARG A 12 18.11 -10.32 17.82
CA ARG A 12 16.73 -10.79 17.55
C ARG A 12 15.75 -10.39 18.64
N LYS A 13 16.14 -10.51 19.92
CA LYS A 13 15.31 -10.14 21.07
C LYS A 13 14.97 -8.65 21.11
N LYS A 14 15.92 -7.78 20.74
CA LYS A 14 15.69 -6.33 20.66
C LYS A 14 14.66 -6.01 19.59
N LEU A 15 14.83 -6.59 18.40
CA LEU A 15 13.92 -6.38 17.27
C LEU A 15 12.50 -6.87 17.56
N GLU A 16 12.36 -8.04 18.18
CA GLU A 16 11.06 -8.56 18.63
C GLU A 16 10.41 -7.60 19.65
N LYS A 17 11.17 -7.12 20.64
CA LYS A 17 10.68 -6.15 21.63
C LYS A 17 10.25 -4.83 21.00
N ASP A 18 11.02 -4.30 20.06
CA ASP A 18 10.72 -3.04 19.39
C ASP A 18 9.49 -3.18 18.48
N PHE A 19 9.35 -4.32 17.78
CA PHE A 19 8.14 -4.65 17.02
C PHE A 19 6.90 -4.70 17.94
N TYR A 20 6.92 -5.48 19.02
CA TYR A 20 5.75 -5.58 19.89
C TYR A 20 5.40 -4.25 20.57
N ARG A 21 6.39 -3.43 20.91
CA ARG A 21 6.15 -2.07 21.39
C ARG A 21 5.44 -1.22 20.33
N HIS A 22 5.89 -1.27 19.08
CA HIS A 22 5.22 -0.57 17.98
C HIS A 22 3.81 -1.12 17.75
N PHE A 23 3.64 -2.43 17.72
CA PHE A 23 2.33 -3.07 17.53
C PHE A 23 1.33 -2.67 18.61
N CYS A 24 1.73 -2.60 19.88
CA CYS A 24 0.88 -2.07 20.95
C CYS A 24 0.53 -0.58 20.74
N ASN A 25 1.51 0.25 20.34
CA ASN A 25 1.22 1.66 20.02
C ASN A 25 0.22 1.76 18.86
N LEU A 26 0.38 0.95 17.81
CA LEU A 26 -0.50 0.92 16.65
C LEU A 26 -1.94 0.55 17.01
N LEU A 27 -2.15 -0.40 17.93
CA LEU A 27 -3.49 -0.74 18.43
C LEU A 27 -4.12 0.43 19.20
N VAL A 28 -3.37 1.05 20.11
CA VAL A 28 -3.83 2.22 20.88
C VAL A 28 -4.13 3.40 19.95
N GLU A 29 -3.27 3.66 18.98
CA GLU A 29 -3.43 4.70 17.98
C GLU A 29 -4.60 4.40 17.03
N GLY A 30 -4.89 3.12 16.75
CA GLY A 30 -6.07 2.68 16.02
C GLY A 30 -7.36 2.99 16.77
N ILE A 31 -7.41 2.74 18.08
CA ILE A 31 -8.53 3.13 18.94
C ILE A 31 -8.66 4.67 18.97
N LYS A 32 -7.55 5.39 19.15
CA LYS A 32 -7.55 6.86 19.11
C LYS A 32 -8.03 7.39 17.77
N ASN A 33 -7.72 6.71 16.67
CA ASN A 33 -8.15 7.10 15.34
C ASN A 33 -9.68 7.10 15.18
N LEU A 34 -10.44 6.41 16.05
CA LEU A 34 -11.91 6.44 16.01
C LEU A 34 -12.53 7.76 16.49
N SER A 35 -11.76 8.57 17.23
CA SER A 35 -12.24 9.81 17.87
C SER A 35 -11.36 11.04 17.65
N ILE A 36 -10.15 10.89 17.09
CA ILE A 36 -9.25 12.01 16.82
C ILE A 36 -9.88 12.99 15.81
N SER A 37 -9.76 14.29 16.10
CA SER A 37 -10.21 15.37 15.21
C SER A 37 -9.29 15.48 13.98
N GLN A 38 -9.80 16.05 12.88
CA GLN A 38 -8.99 16.27 11.68
C GLN A 38 -7.80 17.19 11.99
N ARG A 39 -8.04 18.26 12.74
CA ARG A 39 -6.99 19.19 13.19
C ARG A 39 -5.87 18.48 13.94
N ASP A 40 -6.21 17.66 14.94
CA ASP A 40 -5.20 16.96 15.74
C ASP A 40 -4.46 15.90 14.93
N LEU A 41 -5.15 15.21 14.02
CA LEU A 41 -4.52 14.25 13.12
C LEU A 41 -3.51 14.97 12.20
N MET A 42 -3.86 16.14 11.66
CA MET A 42 -2.97 16.87 10.77
C MET A 42 -1.73 17.44 11.44
N GLN A 43 -1.79 17.77 12.73
CA GLN A 43 -0.61 18.15 13.50
C GLN A 43 0.38 16.99 13.73
N ARG A 44 -0.06 15.75 13.48
CA ARG A 44 0.69 14.53 13.77
C ARG A 44 1.20 13.81 12.52
N PHE A 45 0.89 14.34 11.34
CA PHE A 45 1.21 13.71 10.07
C PHE A 45 1.77 14.76 9.11
N SER A 46 3.07 14.74 8.91
CA SER A 46 3.75 15.59 7.92
C SER A 46 3.99 14.83 6.63
N VAL A 47 4.12 15.57 5.52
CA VAL A 47 4.41 15.01 4.20
C VAL A 47 5.72 15.61 3.68
N THR A 48 6.65 14.75 3.29
CA THR A 48 7.84 15.09 2.53
C THR A 48 7.55 14.88 1.05
N ASN A 49 7.89 15.89 0.25
CA ASN A 49 7.61 16.01 -1.18
C ASN A 49 6.10 16.05 -1.55
N PRO A 50 5.26 16.84 -0.85
CA PRO A 50 3.83 16.94 -1.18
C PRO A 50 3.58 17.47 -2.61
N GLU A 51 4.48 18.29 -3.13
CA GLU A 51 4.41 18.88 -4.47
C GLU A 51 4.28 17.85 -5.58
N LEU A 52 4.78 16.62 -5.38
CA LEU A 52 4.62 15.52 -6.33
C LEU A 52 3.14 15.23 -6.62
N LEU A 53 2.29 15.21 -5.58
CA LEU A 53 0.85 15.01 -5.79
C LEU A 53 0.19 16.27 -6.34
N ASP A 54 0.62 17.46 -5.92
CA ASP A 54 0.07 18.71 -6.44
C ASP A 54 0.31 18.87 -7.96
N GLU A 55 1.51 18.52 -8.43
CA GLU A 55 1.86 18.53 -9.85
C GLU A 55 1.03 17.52 -10.66
N LEU A 56 0.85 16.29 -10.15
CA LEU A 56 0.01 15.27 -10.79
C LEU A 56 -1.45 15.71 -10.83
N TYR A 57 -1.94 16.36 -9.77
CA TYR A 57 -3.29 16.93 -9.73
C TYR A 57 -3.48 18.04 -10.77
N ALA A 58 -2.49 18.94 -10.89
CA ALA A 58 -2.50 20.02 -11.87
C ALA A 58 -2.52 19.49 -13.32
N LYS A 59 -1.81 18.38 -13.58
CA LYS A 59 -1.85 17.62 -14.85
C LYS A 59 -3.17 16.86 -15.09
N LYS A 60 -4.15 16.96 -14.17
CA LYS A 60 -5.40 16.19 -14.16
C LYS A 60 -5.18 14.67 -14.15
N GLN A 61 -4.06 14.22 -13.61
CA GLN A 61 -3.69 12.82 -13.58
C GLN A 61 -4.09 12.17 -12.27
N SER A 62 -4.83 11.07 -12.37
CA SER A 62 -5.14 10.22 -11.22
C SER A 62 -3.91 9.45 -10.74
N VAL A 63 -3.89 9.10 -9.45
CA VAL A 63 -2.75 8.50 -8.78
C VAL A 63 -3.14 7.23 -8.03
N ILE A 64 -2.26 6.23 -8.04
CA ILE A 64 -2.31 5.09 -7.12
C ILE A 64 -1.20 5.29 -6.09
N LEU A 65 -1.60 5.48 -4.83
CA LEU A 65 -0.73 5.53 -3.67
C LEU A 65 -0.51 4.11 -3.16
N ILE A 66 0.72 3.59 -3.25
CA ILE A 66 1.05 2.20 -2.89
C ILE A 66 2.07 2.13 -1.75
N SER A 67 1.84 1.23 -0.79
CA SER A 67 2.83 0.86 0.24
C SER A 67 2.52 -0.53 0.81
N GLY A 68 3.13 -0.88 1.95
CA GLY A 68 2.76 -2.00 2.80
C GLY A 68 2.08 -1.57 4.11
N HIS A 69 1.65 -2.55 4.92
CA HIS A 69 1.18 -2.32 6.29
C HIS A 69 2.37 -1.96 7.18
N TYR A 70 2.83 -0.72 7.04
CA TYR A 70 4.04 -0.20 7.65
C TYR A 70 3.75 1.10 8.41
N GLY A 71 4.36 1.26 9.59
CA GLY A 71 4.14 2.42 10.44
C GLY A 71 2.66 2.49 10.84
N ASN A 72 2.05 3.67 10.76
CA ASN A 72 0.62 3.84 10.98
C ASN A 72 -0.09 4.24 9.69
N TRP A 73 -0.38 3.23 8.86
CA TRP A 73 -1.12 3.40 7.60
C TRP A 73 -2.59 3.80 7.83
N GLU A 74 -3.20 3.45 8.97
CA GLU A 74 -4.60 3.79 9.27
C GLU A 74 -4.79 5.31 9.45
N TRP A 75 -3.76 5.99 9.94
CA TRP A 75 -3.75 7.46 10.00
C TRP A 75 -3.75 8.06 8.59
N LEU A 76 -2.95 7.52 7.66
CA LEU A 76 -2.99 7.97 6.27
C LEU A 76 -4.36 7.72 5.63
N ILE A 77 -4.94 6.54 5.80
CA ILE A 77 -6.30 6.21 5.31
C ILE A 77 -7.31 7.29 5.73
N THR A 78 -7.18 7.78 6.97
CA THR A 78 -8.09 8.79 7.53
C THR A 78 -7.72 10.21 7.11
N ALA A 79 -6.43 10.52 6.95
CA ALA A 79 -5.91 11.85 6.63
C ALA A 79 -5.84 12.15 5.13
N GLN A 80 -5.88 11.13 4.25
CA GLN A 80 -5.58 11.27 2.82
C GLN A 80 -6.33 12.42 2.13
N ALA A 81 -7.64 12.51 2.36
CA ALA A 81 -8.49 13.54 1.76
C ALA A 81 -8.21 14.96 2.28
N ALA A 82 -7.56 15.08 3.44
CA ALA A 82 -7.10 16.36 3.98
C ALA A 82 -5.69 16.73 3.51
N LEU A 83 -4.90 15.72 3.09
CA LEU A 83 -3.51 15.89 2.66
C LEU A 83 -3.39 16.23 1.18
N PHE A 84 -4.29 15.73 0.34
CA PHE A 84 -4.16 15.80 -1.11
C PHE A 84 -5.45 16.28 -1.77
N GLN A 85 -5.29 17.02 -2.86
CA GLN A 85 -6.40 17.59 -3.64
C GLN A 85 -7.20 16.53 -4.41
N HIS A 86 -6.57 15.40 -4.76
CA HIS A 86 -7.24 14.30 -5.44
C HIS A 86 -8.42 13.75 -4.64
N LYS A 87 -9.47 13.31 -5.33
CA LYS A 87 -10.54 12.55 -4.68
C LYS A 87 -9.98 11.27 -4.06
N ALA A 88 -10.01 11.20 -2.75
CA ALA A 88 -9.44 10.08 -2.01
C ALA A 88 -10.34 8.84 -2.04
N PHE A 89 -9.76 7.73 -2.49
CA PHE A 89 -10.32 6.39 -2.39
C PHE A 89 -9.35 5.47 -1.65
N GLY A 90 -9.90 4.48 -0.95
CA GLY A 90 -9.14 3.34 -0.41
C GLY A 90 -9.78 2.04 -0.86
N ILE A 91 -8.98 1.01 -1.10
CA ILE A 91 -9.51 -0.33 -1.44
C ILE A 91 -9.47 -1.22 -0.21
N GLY A 92 -10.65 -1.53 0.30
CA GLY A 92 -10.84 -2.40 1.46
C GLY A 92 -11.44 -3.75 1.06
N MET A 93 -11.03 -4.80 1.78
CA MET A 93 -11.86 -5.99 1.90
C MET A 93 -12.84 -5.78 3.06
N PRO A 94 -14.14 -6.10 2.88
CA PRO A 94 -15.10 -5.95 3.96
C PRO A 94 -14.75 -6.87 5.14
N LEU A 95 -14.98 -6.41 6.36
CA LEU A 95 -14.86 -7.26 7.56
C LEU A 95 -15.98 -8.30 7.56
N THR A 96 -15.72 -9.48 8.13
CA THR A 96 -16.69 -10.58 8.23
C THR A 96 -17.94 -10.18 9.02
N SER A 97 -17.81 -9.26 9.98
CA SER A 97 -18.94 -8.66 10.68
C SER A 97 -19.41 -7.39 9.97
N ASN A 98 -20.64 -7.41 9.45
CA ASN A 98 -21.25 -6.27 8.76
C ASN A 98 -21.32 -5.03 9.66
N PHE A 99 -21.71 -5.17 10.92
CA PHE A 99 -21.77 -4.05 11.88
C PHE A 99 -20.40 -3.35 12.05
N TRP A 100 -19.35 -4.14 12.29
CA TRP A 100 -18.00 -3.58 12.46
C TRP A 100 -17.42 -3.06 11.15
N ASN A 101 -17.78 -3.68 10.02
CA ASN A 101 -17.44 -3.20 8.69
C ASN A 101 -17.98 -1.79 8.48
N ASP A 102 -19.28 -1.58 8.70
CA ASP A 102 -19.95 -0.33 8.41
C ASP A 102 -19.46 0.79 9.34
N LYS A 103 -19.36 0.48 10.64
CA LYS A 103 -18.84 1.43 11.64
C LYS A 103 -17.39 1.83 11.36
N LEU A 104 -16.53 0.89 10.97
CA LEU A 104 -15.13 1.21 10.65
C LEU A 104 -15.03 2.03 9.36
N ASN A 105 -15.83 1.70 8.33
CA ASN A 105 -15.86 2.44 7.08
C ASN A 105 -16.38 3.86 7.26
N GLU A 106 -17.42 4.07 8.09
CA GLU A 106 -17.88 5.40 8.49
C GLU A 106 -16.73 6.20 9.13
N LYS A 107 -16.01 5.59 10.08
CA LYS A 107 -14.89 6.27 10.75
C LYS A 107 -13.72 6.56 9.82
N ARG A 108 -13.40 5.69 8.87
CA ARG A 108 -12.36 5.93 7.84
C ARG A 108 -12.77 7.00 6.83
N SER A 109 -14.06 7.10 6.54
CA SER A 109 -14.60 8.02 5.52
C SER A 109 -14.92 9.42 6.07
N ARG A 110 -14.90 9.59 7.40
CA ARG A 110 -15.36 10.82 8.08
C ARG A 110 -14.64 12.11 7.66
N PHE A 111 -13.44 12.02 7.09
CA PHE A 111 -12.68 13.17 6.58
C PHE A 111 -12.61 13.23 5.04
N GLY A 112 -13.45 12.47 4.34
CA GLY A 112 -13.69 12.64 2.89
C GLY A 112 -13.19 11.52 1.98
N MET A 113 -12.46 10.53 2.51
CA MET A 113 -12.09 9.33 1.75
C MET A 113 -13.32 8.45 1.51
N THR A 114 -13.39 7.79 0.35
CA THR A 114 -14.41 6.78 0.06
C THR A 114 -13.77 5.39 0.00
N VAL A 115 -14.28 4.44 0.80
CA VAL A 115 -13.81 3.05 0.77
C VAL A 115 -14.53 2.28 -0.34
N LEU A 116 -13.76 1.74 -1.28
CA LEU A 116 -14.23 0.92 -2.39
C LEU A 116 -14.01 -0.57 -2.10
N ASN A 117 -14.93 -1.41 -2.57
CA ASN A 117 -14.76 -2.85 -2.52
C ASN A 117 -13.89 -3.31 -3.70
N ALA A 118 -12.92 -4.19 -3.43
CA ALA A 118 -12.03 -4.73 -4.44
C ALA A 118 -12.74 -5.42 -5.63
N LYS A 119 -14.00 -5.86 -5.47
CA LYS A 119 -14.80 -6.47 -6.54
C LYS A 119 -15.42 -5.45 -7.51
N ASN A 120 -15.69 -4.21 -7.07
CA ASN A 120 -16.47 -3.24 -7.84
C ASN A 120 -15.80 -1.86 -7.99
N TYR A 121 -14.57 -1.69 -7.51
CA TYR A 121 -13.85 -0.41 -7.56
C TYR A 121 -13.81 0.22 -8.96
N LYS A 122 -13.76 -0.59 -10.02
CA LYS A 122 -13.65 -0.11 -11.41
C LYS A 122 -14.77 0.85 -11.80
N ALA A 123 -16.01 0.53 -11.43
CA ALA A 123 -17.17 1.37 -11.77
C ALA A 123 -17.08 2.73 -11.07
N ALA A 124 -16.69 2.73 -9.79
CA ALA A 124 -16.54 3.96 -9.01
C ALA A 124 -15.42 4.86 -9.57
N LEU A 125 -14.28 4.29 -9.95
CA LEU A 125 -13.17 5.05 -10.52
C LEU A 125 -13.49 5.58 -11.93
N LYS A 126 -14.15 4.79 -12.79
CA LYS A 126 -14.57 5.23 -14.13
C LYS A 126 -15.57 6.38 -14.09
N ASN A 127 -16.45 6.39 -13.08
CA ASN A 127 -17.46 7.44 -12.90
C ASN A 127 -16.93 8.66 -12.14
N CYS A 128 -15.65 8.67 -11.73
CA CYS A 128 -15.06 9.81 -11.05
C CYS A 128 -14.63 10.87 -12.08
N SER A 129 -15.31 12.01 -12.10
CA SER A 129 -15.05 13.11 -13.04
C SER A 129 -13.84 13.98 -12.68
N GLN A 130 -13.28 13.81 -11.48
CA GLN A 130 -12.13 14.56 -10.98
C GLN A 130 -10.92 13.64 -10.80
N PRO A 131 -9.68 14.16 -10.87
CA PRO A 131 -8.49 13.38 -10.56
C PRO A 131 -8.61 12.73 -9.19
N PHE A 132 -8.34 11.43 -9.13
CA PHE A 132 -8.50 10.64 -7.92
C PHE A 132 -7.19 10.07 -7.43
N ALA A 133 -7.11 9.76 -6.14
CA ALA A 133 -5.98 9.07 -5.52
C ALA A 133 -6.50 7.81 -4.83
N VAL A 134 -6.02 6.63 -5.25
CA VAL A 134 -6.39 5.35 -4.63
C VAL A 134 -5.26 4.85 -3.75
N LEU A 135 -5.51 4.73 -2.45
CA LEU A 135 -4.59 4.10 -1.51
C LEU A 135 -4.74 2.58 -1.56
N THR A 136 -3.62 1.91 -1.81
CA THR A 136 -3.50 0.45 -1.83
C THR A 136 -2.34 -0.01 -0.94
N LEU A 137 -2.52 -1.18 -0.32
CA LEU A 137 -1.50 -1.86 0.48
C LEU A 137 -1.19 -3.21 -0.18
N GLY A 138 0.00 -3.35 -0.79
CA GLY A 138 0.36 -4.44 -1.70
C GLY A 138 1.11 -5.61 -1.06
N ASP A 139 1.30 -5.59 0.25
CA ASP A 139 2.19 -6.49 0.99
C ASP A 139 1.49 -7.71 1.60
N GLN A 140 0.18 -7.88 1.41
CA GLN A 140 -0.50 -9.10 1.85
C GLN A 140 -0.21 -10.28 0.91
N ALA A 141 -0.29 -11.49 1.48
CA ALA A 141 -0.14 -12.72 0.71
C ALA A 141 -1.26 -12.85 -0.33
N PRO A 142 -0.94 -13.05 -1.63
CA PRO A 142 -1.95 -13.27 -2.66
C PRO A 142 -2.89 -14.45 -2.36
N PRO A 143 -4.13 -14.42 -2.88
CA PRO A 143 -5.08 -15.52 -2.70
C PRO A 143 -4.70 -16.79 -3.49
N SER A 144 -3.85 -16.68 -4.51
CA SER A 144 -3.44 -17.80 -5.38
C SER A 144 -1.97 -17.64 -5.78
N SER A 145 -1.21 -18.76 -5.82
CA SER A 145 0.17 -18.79 -6.33
C SER A 145 0.23 -18.51 -7.83
N GLU A 146 -0.75 -18.99 -8.60
CA GLU A 146 -0.83 -18.85 -10.06
C GLU A 146 -1.21 -17.43 -10.51
N LYS A 147 -1.82 -16.63 -9.63
CA LYS A 147 -2.23 -15.25 -9.95
C LYS A 147 -1.27 -14.20 -9.38
N ALA A 148 -0.16 -14.64 -8.80
CA ALA A 148 0.80 -13.76 -8.15
C ALA A 148 1.99 -13.45 -9.07
N TYR A 149 2.58 -12.29 -8.86
CA TYR A 149 3.89 -11.96 -9.39
C TYR A 149 4.96 -12.50 -8.44
N TRP A 150 5.79 -13.42 -8.90
CA TRP A 150 6.85 -14.02 -8.08
C TRP A 150 8.17 -13.30 -8.28
N THR A 151 8.72 -12.79 -7.18
CA THR A 151 10.01 -12.09 -7.15
C THR A 151 10.75 -12.39 -5.85
N ASN A 152 12.02 -12.00 -5.74
CA ASN A 152 12.75 -12.04 -4.48
C ASN A 152 12.21 -10.98 -3.51
N PHE A 153 12.01 -11.30 -2.24
CA PHE A 153 11.65 -10.30 -1.23
C PHE A 153 12.09 -10.80 0.14
N LEU A 154 12.90 -9.99 0.83
CA LEU A 154 13.58 -10.33 2.08
C LEU A 154 14.34 -11.66 1.97
N ASN A 155 15.18 -11.76 0.94
CA ASN A 155 16.07 -12.89 0.65
C ASN A 155 15.39 -14.24 0.33
N GLN A 156 14.14 -14.23 -0.11
CA GLN A 156 13.44 -15.46 -0.54
C GLN A 156 12.42 -15.18 -1.65
N GLN A 157 12.08 -16.21 -2.41
CA GLN A 157 11.00 -16.13 -3.41
C GLN A 157 9.66 -15.86 -2.72
N SER A 158 8.97 -14.81 -3.19
CA SER A 158 7.75 -14.31 -2.57
C SER A 158 6.71 -13.94 -3.64
N PRO A 159 5.43 -14.32 -3.44
CA PRO A 159 4.35 -13.90 -4.32
C PRO A 159 3.87 -12.50 -3.95
N VAL A 160 3.65 -11.64 -4.94
CA VAL A 160 3.18 -10.25 -4.79
C VAL A 160 1.87 -10.07 -5.54
N LEU A 161 0.98 -9.23 -5.00
CA LEU A 161 -0.30 -8.89 -5.62
C LEU A 161 -0.08 -7.97 -6.84
N LEU A 162 -0.62 -8.36 -7.99
CA LEU A 162 -0.60 -7.54 -9.21
C LEU A 162 -1.68 -6.44 -9.24
N GLY A 163 -2.46 -6.27 -8.17
CA GLY A 163 -3.62 -5.36 -8.15
C GLY A 163 -3.29 -3.93 -8.56
N THR A 164 -2.19 -3.38 -8.01
CA THR A 164 -1.70 -2.04 -8.35
C THR A 164 -1.21 -1.93 -9.79
N GLU A 165 -0.49 -2.93 -10.30
CA GLU A 165 -0.02 -3.00 -11.69
C GLU A 165 -1.18 -2.89 -12.68
N PHE A 166 -2.19 -3.75 -12.52
CA PHE A 166 -3.37 -3.76 -13.39
C PHE A 166 -4.18 -2.47 -13.26
N MET A 167 -4.27 -1.90 -12.06
CA MET A 167 -5.02 -0.67 -11.82
C MET A 167 -4.35 0.54 -12.48
N ALA A 168 -3.05 0.69 -12.30
CA ALA A 168 -2.28 1.78 -12.89
C ALA A 168 -2.40 1.78 -14.42
N ASN A 169 -2.28 0.59 -15.05
CA ASN A 169 -2.41 0.45 -16.50
C ASN A 169 -3.83 0.69 -17.01
N GLU A 170 -4.85 0.13 -16.34
CA GLU A 170 -6.27 0.30 -16.71
C GLU A 170 -6.66 1.79 -16.73
N PHE A 171 -6.31 2.52 -15.67
CA PHE A 171 -6.70 3.92 -15.49
C PHE A 171 -5.67 4.93 -15.98
N ASN A 172 -4.54 4.47 -16.53
CA ASN A 172 -3.38 5.31 -16.83
C ASN A 172 -2.97 6.24 -15.67
N ALA A 173 -3.07 5.72 -14.45
CA ALA A 173 -2.85 6.48 -13.23
C ALA A 173 -1.37 6.42 -12.82
N ALA A 174 -0.78 7.56 -12.50
CA ALA A 174 0.58 7.61 -11.98
C ALA A 174 0.68 6.77 -10.70
N VAL A 175 1.84 6.17 -10.46
CA VAL A 175 2.07 5.36 -9.27
C VAL A 175 3.07 6.07 -8.38
N VAL A 176 2.66 6.32 -7.14
CA VAL A 176 3.48 6.96 -6.12
C VAL A 176 3.56 6.04 -4.92
N TYR A 177 4.78 5.69 -4.54
CA TYR A 177 5.05 4.98 -3.30
C TYR A 177 4.99 5.95 -2.13
N PHE A 178 4.36 5.54 -1.03
CA PHE A 178 4.40 6.30 0.22
C PHE A 178 5.12 5.53 1.33
N SER A 179 6.07 6.19 2.00
CA SER A 179 6.84 5.63 3.11
C SER A 179 6.47 6.36 4.40
N ILE A 180 5.82 5.68 5.35
CA ILE A 180 5.50 6.24 6.66
C ILE A 180 6.61 5.89 7.65
N ILE A 181 7.26 6.91 8.20
CA ILE A 181 8.32 6.78 9.20
C ILE A 181 7.87 7.46 10.51
N PRO A 182 8.04 6.80 11.67
CA PRO A 182 7.78 7.41 12.97
C PRO A 182 8.79 8.53 13.27
N VAL A 183 8.30 9.67 13.74
CA VAL A 183 9.17 10.75 14.26
C VAL A 183 9.28 10.66 15.77
N LYS A 184 8.14 10.49 16.43
CA LYS A 184 7.98 10.20 17.86
C LYS A 184 6.65 9.48 18.07
N ARG A 185 6.34 9.03 19.29
CA ARG A 185 5.08 8.32 19.57
C ARG A 185 3.87 9.14 19.09
N GLY A 186 3.05 8.58 18.21
CA GLY A 186 1.87 9.24 17.64
C GLY A 186 2.18 10.45 16.76
N TYR A 187 3.36 10.50 16.14
CA TYR A 187 3.72 11.49 15.11
C TYR A 187 4.51 10.79 14.00
N TYR A 188 4.10 11.02 12.76
CA TYR A 188 4.63 10.34 11.59
C TYR A 188 4.97 11.34 10.49
N ASN A 189 6.01 11.01 9.73
CA ASN A 189 6.33 11.67 8.48
C ASN A 189 6.12 10.69 7.33
N MET A 190 5.42 11.13 6.29
CA MET A 190 5.22 10.37 5.07
C MET A 190 6.06 10.95 3.95
N THR A 191 6.94 10.15 3.37
CA THR A 191 7.69 10.53 2.17
C THR A 191 7.03 9.95 0.93
N LEU A 192 6.87 10.78 -0.09
CA LEU A 192 6.34 10.39 -1.39
C LEU A 192 7.48 10.15 -2.38
N THR A 193 7.38 9.08 -3.16
CA THR A 193 8.38 8.71 -4.17
C THR A 193 7.66 8.26 -5.43
N LEU A 194 7.93 8.92 -6.55
CA LEU A 194 7.36 8.54 -7.84
C LEU A 194 7.91 7.16 -8.25
N VAL A 195 7.01 6.24 -8.59
CA VAL A 195 7.35 4.96 -9.22
C VAL A 195 7.30 5.11 -10.74
N THR A 196 6.21 5.68 -11.26
CA THR A 196 6.08 6.02 -12.68
C THR A 196 4.93 7.00 -12.90
N GLU A 197 5.12 7.98 -13.78
CA GLU A 197 4.01 8.79 -14.31
C GLU A 197 3.29 8.10 -15.48
N ASN A 198 3.96 7.15 -16.16
CA ASN A 198 3.49 6.60 -17.43
C ASN A 198 3.42 5.07 -17.37
N PRO A 199 2.49 4.49 -16.59
CA PRO A 199 2.41 3.04 -16.38
C PRO A 199 2.19 2.26 -17.68
N ARG A 200 1.50 2.85 -18.66
CA ARG A 200 1.25 2.22 -19.97
C ARG A 200 2.49 2.12 -20.86
N SER A 201 3.55 2.84 -20.55
CA SER A 201 4.84 2.74 -21.25
C SER A 201 5.80 1.75 -20.58
N CYS A 202 5.47 1.27 -19.38
CA CYS A 202 6.31 0.33 -18.64
C CYS A 202 6.11 -1.11 -19.12
N SER A 203 7.11 -1.98 -18.94
CA SER A 203 6.97 -3.43 -19.16
C SER A 203 6.11 -4.08 -18.07
N PHE A 204 5.60 -5.29 -18.35
CA PHE A 204 4.89 -6.08 -17.33
C PHE A 204 5.75 -6.25 -16.07
N GLY A 205 5.13 -6.05 -14.90
CA GLY A 205 5.77 -6.22 -13.60
C GLY A 205 6.63 -5.03 -13.15
N TYR A 206 6.83 -4.00 -13.98
CA TYR A 206 7.62 -2.84 -13.61
C TYR A 206 7.09 -2.15 -12.36
N VAL A 207 5.78 -1.86 -12.30
CA VAL A 207 5.17 -1.19 -11.14
C VAL A 207 5.31 -2.08 -9.91
N THR A 208 5.01 -3.37 -10.07
CA THR A 208 5.03 -4.38 -9.00
C THR A 208 6.41 -4.54 -8.38
N GLU A 209 7.43 -4.69 -9.23
CA GLU A 209 8.81 -4.88 -8.80
C GLU A 209 9.33 -3.63 -8.07
N ASN A 210 9.12 -2.44 -8.64
CA ASN A 210 9.61 -1.19 -8.04
C ASN A 210 8.99 -0.92 -6.67
N HIS A 211 7.66 -1.02 -6.53
CA HIS A 211 7.04 -0.79 -5.21
C HIS A 211 7.43 -1.87 -4.19
N THR A 212 7.74 -3.09 -4.64
CA THR A 212 8.21 -4.18 -3.77
C THR A 212 9.63 -3.92 -3.27
N ARG A 213 10.52 -3.39 -4.13
CA ARG A 213 11.89 -2.99 -3.74
C ARG A 213 11.87 -1.82 -2.77
N LEU A 214 11.01 -0.82 -2.99
CA LEU A 214 10.85 0.31 -2.07
C LEU A 214 10.39 -0.15 -0.69
N LEU A 215 9.42 -1.07 -0.63
CA LEU A 215 8.97 -1.68 0.63
C LEU A 215 10.08 -2.49 1.29
N GLU A 216 10.80 -3.33 0.53
CA GLU A 216 11.92 -4.13 1.04
C GLU A 216 13.00 -3.23 1.66
N HIS A 217 13.39 -2.17 0.96
CA HIS A 217 14.35 -1.18 1.44
C HIS A 217 13.87 -0.53 2.75
N GLN A 218 12.60 -0.13 2.82
CA GLN A 218 12.02 0.47 4.03
C GLN A 218 12.03 -0.51 5.21
N ILE A 219 11.68 -1.78 4.97
CA ILE A 219 11.73 -2.85 5.99
C ILE A 219 13.15 -3.11 6.47
N ILE A 220 14.13 -3.18 5.56
CA ILE A 220 15.53 -3.38 5.93
C ILE A 220 16.03 -2.21 6.79
N THR A 221 15.61 -0.99 6.44
CA THR A 221 16.02 0.25 7.15
C THR A 221 15.47 0.30 8.57
N LEU A 222 14.18 0.03 8.78
CA LEU A 222 13.55 0.16 10.10
C LEU A 222 12.53 -0.98 10.37
N PRO A 223 13.01 -2.22 10.55
CA PRO A 223 12.18 -3.41 10.45
C PRO A 223 11.04 -3.53 11.44
N SER A 224 11.15 -2.95 12.64
CA SER A 224 10.13 -3.06 13.69
C SER A 224 8.77 -2.46 13.33
N TYR A 225 8.67 -1.69 12.24
CA TYR A 225 7.45 -0.97 11.85
C TYR A 225 6.63 -1.64 10.75
N TRP A 226 7.11 -2.74 10.18
CA TRP A 226 6.28 -3.56 9.31
C TRP A 226 5.42 -4.52 10.13
N LEU A 227 4.20 -4.80 9.67
CA LEU A 227 3.26 -5.65 10.39
C LEU A 227 3.63 -7.15 10.28
N TRP A 228 4.60 -7.59 11.08
CA TRP A 228 5.10 -8.97 11.10
C TRP A 228 4.10 -10.03 11.58
N THR A 229 2.93 -9.65 12.09
CA THR A 229 1.88 -10.61 12.49
C THR A 229 1.14 -11.21 11.29
N HIS A 230 1.30 -10.65 10.09
CA HIS A 230 0.73 -11.22 8.87
C HIS A 230 1.41 -12.53 8.47
N LYS A 231 0.59 -13.55 8.14
CA LYS A 231 1.07 -14.80 7.50
C LYS A 231 1.42 -14.55 6.01
N ARG A 232 2.54 -13.86 5.77
CA ARG A 232 2.99 -13.40 4.44
C ARG A 232 3.39 -14.55 3.51
N TRP A 233 4.16 -15.51 4.03
CA TRP A 233 4.71 -16.63 3.26
C TRP A 233 3.93 -17.91 3.55
N LYS A 234 2.75 -18.02 2.91
CA LYS A 234 1.85 -19.19 3.03
C LYS A 234 1.57 -19.86 1.68
N ARG A 235 2.36 -19.51 0.67
CA ARG A 235 2.19 -19.96 -0.71
C ARG A 235 3.45 -20.68 -1.15
N SER A 236 3.27 -21.77 -1.88
CA SER A 236 4.35 -22.51 -2.50
C SER A 236 4.69 -21.90 -3.86
N LEU A 237 5.98 -21.86 -4.17
CA LEU A 237 6.49 -21.48 -5.48
C LEU A 237 5.94 -22.47 -6.53
N PRO A 238 5.30 -22.00 -7.61
CA PRO A 238 4.87 -22.86 -8.71
C PRO A 238 6.06 -23.58 -9.35
N VAL A 239 5.87 -24.85 -9.69
CA VAL A 239 6.89 -25.65 -10.38
C VAL A 239 7.15 -25.12 -11.80
N ASN A 240 6.11 -24.59 -12.44
CA ASN A 240 6.07 -24.04 -13.80
C ASN A 240 6.23 -22.49 -13.82
N LEU A 241 7.09 -21.94 -12.97
CA LEU A 241 7.18 -20.49 -12.77
C LEU A 241 7.48 -19.70 -14.05
N GLU A 242 8.37 -20.21 -14.91
CA GLU A 242 8.76 -19.52 -16.15
C GLU A 242 7.58 -19.42 -17.11
N THR A 243 6.92 -20.55 -17.40
CA THR A 243 5.71 -20.59 -18.21
C THR A 243 4.60 -19.71 -17.64
N LEU A 244 4.47 -19.65 -16.30
CA LEU A 244 3.51 -18.77 -15.65
C LEU A 244 3.82 -17.29 -15.92
N ARG A 245 5.10 -16.88 -15.81
CA ARG A 245 5.53 -15.51 -16.08
C ARG A 245 5.25 -15.12 -17.53
N GLU A 246 5.61 -15.98 -18.49
CA GLU A 246 5.36 -15.76 -19.91
C GLU A 246 3.86 -15.62 -20.21
N SER A 247 3.04 -16.48 -19.62
CA SER A 247 1.58 -16.42 -19.76
C SER A 247 1.00 -15.11 -19.19
N GLN A 248 1.46 -14.69 -18.00
CA GLN A 248 1.01 -13.46 -17.37
C GLN A 248 1.44 -12.22 -18.17
N GLU A 249 2.67 -12.20 -18.67
CA GLU A 249 3.20 -11.13 -19.50
C GLU A 249 2.45 -11.02 -20.83
N LYS A 250 2.23 -12.15 -21.50
CA LYS A 250 1.43 -12.20 -22.74
C LYS A 250 0.02 -11.63 -22.51
N ALA A 251 -0.68 -12.12 -21.48
CA ALA A 251 -2.03 -11.64 -21.14
C ALA A 251 -2.05 -10.16 -20.74
N PHE A 252 -0.99 -9.66 -20.11
CA PHE A 252 -0.85 -8.23 -19.80
C PHE A 252 -0.67 -7.38 -21.06
N ASN A 253 0.21 -7.81 -21.98
CA ASN A 253 0.49 -7.10 -23.22
C ASN A 253 -0.74 -7.09 -24.16
N GLU A 254 -1.42 -8.22 -24.30
CA GLU A 254 -2.70 -8.32 -25.03
C GLU A 254 -3.80 -7.40 -24.47
N ARG A 255 -3.71 -7.03 -23.18
CA ARG A 255 -4.71 -6.17 -22.54
C ARG A 255 -4.38 -4.69 -22.61
N PHE A 256 -3.10 -4.31 -22.56
CA PHE A 256 -2.70 -2.93 -22.33
C PHE A 256 -1.66 -2.36 -23.31
N ARG A 257 -1.16 -3.16 -24.25
CA ARG A 257 -0.15 -2.75 -25.23
C ARG A 257 -0.58 -2.96 -26.68
N SER A 258 -1.69 -3.67 -26.90
CA SER A 258 -2.39 -3.82 -28.17
C SER A 258 -3.22 -2.59 -28.53
#